data_AF-A0A225WLL9-F1
#
_entry.id   AF-A0A225WLL9-F1
#
_cell.length_a   1.000
_cell.length_b   1.000
_cell.length_c   1.000
_cell.angle_alpha   90.00
_cell.angle_beta   90.00
_cell.angle_gamma   90.00
#
_symmetry.space_group_name_H-M   'P 1'
#
loop_
_entity.id
_entity.type
_entity.pdbx_description
1 polymer ?
#
loop_
_entity_poly.entity_id
_entity_poly.type
_entity_poly.pdbx_seq_one_letter_code
_entity_poly.pdbx_strand_id
1 'polypeptide(L)'
;MSSIITRRPLFRAHGPRFDRSVGRNKAIVLCMHDGVVPMGLSLVRELRCMGNHELIQVYHCFPDELSTQSREMLFAADSRLEIVDVCSDLVESGKLDEETAKHFRSWWIKPLALYHTDASEVMLLDVDDMFMRDPAVLRTTEGYKRTGTTFFYDRVLPSDHFFNHKMENNISYLEHVLHNFDYASIGDSSVVLVDKTRSGQAMKALWWLITKERFQNEFSYGDKEAFWLSFELAKQEYFFSPWGVSVIDSSTNNDLQRHNDSLCGSIAHYMPVEDEEPEFLYVNGKALLDPFAEGLTSHHTATTNVLYNTNPTHISPRQKRAPNGETKSGFADGWPNECLRGFGATPLPVNFAPQLLRRRMFYMGARMGVPGALQACYPFNG
;
A
#
# COMPACT_ATOMS: atom_id res chain seq x y z
N MET A 1 -22.86 26.85 37.29
CA MET A 1 -22.88 26.37 35.89
C MET A 1 -21.52 25.75 35.61
N SER A 2 -21.43 24.43 35.74
CA SER A 2 -20.18 23.70 35.51
C SER A 2 -19.96 23.61 34.00
N SER A 3 -18.81 24.09 33.52
CA SER A 3 -18.42 23.97 32.13
C SER A 3 -18.31 22.48 31.79
N ILE A 4 -19.13 22.02 30.85
CA ILE A 4 -18.98 20.72 30.22
C ILE A 4 -17.63 20.77 29.48
N ILE A 5 -16.61 20.16 30.10
CA ILE A 5 -15.36 19.85 29.42
C ILE A 5 -15.72 18.81 28.38
N THR A 6 -15.79 19.23 27.12
CA THR A 6 -15.88 18.33 25.97
C THR A 6 -14.62 17.46 25.96
N ARG A 7 -14.72 16.25 26.53
CA ARG A 7 -13.66 15.24 26.46
C ARG A 7 -13.36 14.99 24.98
N ARG A 8 -12.09 15.14 24.57
CA ARG A 8 -11.61 14.73 23.24
C ARG A 8 -11.99 13.26 22.99
N PRO A 9 -12.32 12.85 21.75
CA PRO A 9 -12.92 11.54 21.50
C PRO A 9 -12.00 10.40 21.94
N LEU A 10 -12.60 9.36 22.51
CA LEU A 10 -11.99 8.21 23.20
C LEU A 10 -11.26 7.22 22.27
N PHE A 11 -11.12 7.54 20.98
CA PHE A 11 -10.75 6.57 19.94
C PHE A 11 -9.34 6.74 19.38
N ARG A 12 -8.56 7.68 19.94
CA ARG A 12 -7.12 7.82 19.66
C ARG A 12 -6.32 7.43 20.88
N ALA A 13 -5.38 6.52 20.71
CA ALA A 13 -4.54 6.02 21.79
C ALA A 13 -3.07 6.14 21.43
N HIS A 14 -2.25 6.43 22.43
CA HIS A 14 -0.81 6.49 22.31
C HIS A 14 -0.14 5.92 23.56
N GLY A 15 1.08 5.43 23.39
CA GLY A 15 1.87 4.88 24.49
C GLY A 15 2.30 5.93 25.52
N PRO A 16 2.75 5.51 26.71
CA PRO A 16 3.24 6.41 27.75
C PRO A 16 4.48 7.22 27.34
N ARG A 17 5.25 6.73 26.36
CA ARG A 17 6.45 7.39 25.83
C ARG A 17 6.20 8.18 24.55
N PHE A 18 4.94 8.51 24.24
CA PHE A 18 4.60 9.21 23.01
C PHE A 18 5.23 10.60 22.94
N ASP A 19 5.94 10.87 21.85
CA ASP A 19 6.55 12.16 21.56
C ASP A 19 5.46 13.16 21.14
N ARG A 20 5.00 13.96 22.10
CA ARG A 20 3.96 14.98 21.89
C ARG A 20 4.43 16.16 21.02
N SER A 21 5.71 16.27 20.71
CA SER A 21 6.25 17.31 19.83
C SER A 21 6.20 16.93 18.34
N VAL A 22 5.85 15.68 18.02
CA VAL A 22 5.77 15.22 16.63
C VAL A 22 4.79 16.07 15.82
N GLY A 23 5.23 16.53 14.65
CA GLY A 23 4.37 17.27 13.72
C GLY A 23 3.23 16.38 13.23
N ARG A 24 2.01 16.94 13.15
CA ARG A 24 0.81 16.20 12.70
C ARG A 24 0.45 16.47 11.24
N ASN A 25 1.13 17.39 10.58
CA ASN A 25 0.83 17.75 9.19
C ASN A 25 1.11 16.60 8.23
N LYS A 26 2.17 15.81 8.48
CA LYS A 26 2.56 14.64 7.69
C LYS A 26 2.38 13.39 8.52
N ALA A 27 1.71 12.39 7.96
CA ALA A 27 1.58 11.09 8.60
C ALA A 27 1.75 9.96 7.59
N ILE A 28 2.37 8.89 8.05
CA ILE A 28 2.28 7.56 7.44
C ILE A 28 1.08 6.86 8.09
N VAL A 29 0.15 6.39 7.27
CA VAL A 29 -1.06 5.70 7.71
C VAL A 29 -0.92 4.23 7.35
N LEU A 30 -1.06 3.38 8.36
CA LEU A 30 -1.07 1.92 8.24
C LEU A 30 -2.40 1.41 8.76
N CYS A 31 -2.91 0.33 8.19
CA CYS A 31 -4.13 -0.32 8.67
C CYS A 31 -3.80 -1.71 9.18
N MET A 32 -4.23 -2.06 10.39
CA MET A 32 -3.83 -3.30 11.04
C MET A 32 -4.97 -3.95 11.82
N HIS A 33 -5.03 -5.27 11.75
CA HIS A 33 -5.71 -6.15 12.69
C HIS A 33 -4.66 -7.07 13.34
N ASP A 34 -5.02 -7.78 14.41
CA ASP A 34 -4.06 -8.59 15.21
C ASP A 34 -3.14 -9.50 14.37
N GLY A 35 -3.68 -10.13 13.32
CA GLY A 35 -2.94 -11.08 12.48
C GLY A 35 -1.77 -10.49 11.69
N VAL A 36 -1.80 -9.18 11.40
CA VAL A 36 -0.76 -8.50 10.60
C VAL A 36 0.15 -7.58 11.43
N VAL A 37 -0.10 -7.46 12.74
CA VAL A 37 0.71 -6.62 13.64
C VAL A 37 2.20 -6.92 13.55
N PRO A 38 2.68 -8.18 13.52
CA PRO A 38 4.12 -8.43 13.39
C PRO A 38 4.75 -7.88 12.10
N MET A 39 3.99 -7.90 11.01
CA MET A 39 4.40 -7.38 9.70
C MET A 39 4.41 -5.86 9.68
N GLY A 40 3.36 -5.24 10.24
CA GLY A 40 3.27 -3.79 10.39
C GLY A 40 4.32 -3.23 11.34
N LEU A 41 4.56 -3.88 12.48
CA LEU A 41 5.59 -3.50 13.45
C LEU A 41 6.98 -3.51 12.83
N SER A 42 7.26 -4.53 12.02
CA SER A 42 8.53 -4.61 11.31
C SER A 42 8.67 -3.51 10.25
N LEU A 43 7.57 -3.00 9.67
CA LEU A 43 7.61 -1.87 8.73
C LEU A 43 7.93 -0.58 9.47
N VAL A 44 7.24 -0.37 10.59
CA VAL A 44 7.47 0.77 11.49
C VAL A 44 8.95 0.85 11.86
N ARG A 45 9.56 -0.27 12.26
CA ARG A 45 11.00 -0.30 12.59
C ARG A 45 11.88 -0.04 11.38
N GLU A 46 11.58 -0.62 10.22
CA GLU A 46 12.33 -0.38 9.00
C GLU A 46 12.32 1.11 8.61
N LEU A 47 11.16 1.76 8.65
CA LEU A 47 11.02 3.20 8.41
C LEU A 47 11.89 4.02 9.36
N ARG A 48 11.89 3.70 10.67
CA ARG A 48 12.78 4.37 11.64
C ARG A 48 14.26 4.14 11.35
N CYS A 49 14.62 2.95 10.90
CA CYS A 49 16.00 2.63 10.52
C CYS A 49 16.47 3.36 9.26
N MET A 50 15.55 3.79 8.40
CA MET A 50 15.82 4.66 7.25
C MET A 50 15.84 6.16 7.61
N GLY A 51 15.65 6.51 8.89
CA GLY A 51 15.65 7.90 9.37
C GLY A 51 14.28 8.59 9.30
N ASN A 52 13.20 7.85 9.00
CA ASN A 52 11.87 8.45 8.98
C ASN A 52 11.45 8.83 10.41
N HIS A 53 10.98 10.07 10.55
CA HIS A 53 10.64 10.68 11.83
C HIS A 53 9.19 11.16 11.90
N GLU A 54 8.39 10.88 10.88
CA GLU A 54 7.00 11.31 10.78
C GLU A 54 6.09 10.55 11.76
N LEU A 55 4.94 11.15 12.05
CA LEU A 55 3.86 10.50 12.79
C LEU A 55 3.42 9.24 12.02
N ILE A 56 3.30 8.11 12.72
CA ILE A 56 2.65 6.92 12.18
C ILE A 56 1.28 6.79 12.85
N GLN A 57 0.23 6.66 12.05
CA GLN A 57 -1.11 6.37 12.53
C GLN A 57 -1.51 4.96 12.10
N VAL A 58 -1.81 4.12 13.08
CA VAL A 58 -2.33 2.77 12.85
C VAL A 58 -3.84 2.79 13.02
N TYR A 59 -4.55 2.51 11.94
CA TYR A 59 -5.99 2.46 11.88
C TYR A 59 -6.51 1.04 12.08
N HIS A 60 -7.56 0.91 12.88
CA HIS A 60 -8.36 -0.31 13.04
C HIS A 60 -9.85 0.06 13.22
N CYS A 61 -10.72 -0.93 13.19
CA CYS A 61 -12.17 -0.84 13.17
C CYS A 61 -12.77 -1.66 14.33
N PHE A 62 -13.23 -0.93 15.35
CA PHE A 62 -13.75 -1.46 16.62
C PHE A 62 -12.71 -2.12 17.53
N PRO A 63 -12.97 -2.21 18.86
CA PRO A 63 -12.00 -2.72 19.83
C PRO A 63 -11.63 -4.20 19.70
N ASP A 64 -12.47 -5.02 19.06
CA ASP A 64 -12.25 -6.46 18.88
C ASP A 64 -11.30 -6.80 17.73
N GLU A 65 -10.98 -5.86 16.83
CA GLU A 65 -10.06 -6.10 15.70
C GLU A 65 -8.58 -6.03 16.09
N LEU A 66 -8.26 -5.24 17.13
CA LEU A 66 -6.90 -5.02 17.60
C LEU A 66 -6.82 -5.13 19.13
N SER A 67 -6.29 -6.25 19.60
CA SER A 67 -6.19 -6.59 21.02
C SER A 67 -5.31 -5.62 21.82
N THR A 68 -5.52 -5.57 23.14
CA THR A 68 -4.68 -4.81 24.07
C THR A 68 -3.20 -5.20 23.93
N GLN A 69 -2.89 -6.49 23.78
CA GLN A 69 -1.52 -6.97 23.61
C GLN A 69 -0.87 -6.39 22.34
N SER A 70 -1.56 -6.43 21.21
CA SER A 70 -1.08 -5.84 19.96
C SER A 70 -0.85 -4.33 20.08
N ARG A 71 -1.77 -3.61 20.73
CA ARG A 71 -1.64 -2.17 20.98
C ARG A 71 -0.41 -1.84 21.83
N GLU A 72 -0.18 -2.61 22.90
CA GLU A 72 1.00 -2.47 23.75
C GLU A 72 2.30 -2.74 22.98
N MET A 73 2.33 -3.76 22.11
CA MET A 73 3.48 -4.05 21.24
C MET A 73 3.78 -2.87 20.31
N LEU A 74 2.77 -2.30 19.67
CA LEU A 74 2.90 -1.14 18.78
C LEU A 74 3.47 0.09 19.53
N PHE A 75 2.90 0.40 20.69
CA PHE A 75 3.37 1.51 21.54
C PHE A 75 4.76 1.29 22.12
N ALA A 76 5.16 0.04 22.36
CA ALA A 76 6.49 -0.28 22.83
C ALA A 76 7.56 -0.10 21.74
N ALA A 77 7.19 -0.31 20.47
CA ALA A 77 8.11 -0.28 19.34
C ALA A 77 8.38 1.11 18.75
N ASP A 78 7.47 2.07 18.91
CA ASP A 78 7.64 3.42 18.38
C ASP A 78 6.98 4.50 19.26
N SER A 79 7.75 5.54 19.58
CA SER A 79 7.28 6.69 20.37
C SER A 79 6.50 7.72 19.55
N ARG A 80 6.39 7.55 18.23
CA ARG A 80 5.66 8.45 17.33
C ARG A 80 4.51 7.73 16.63
N LEU A 81 4.01 6.66 17.24
CA LEU A 81 2.89 5.87 16.76
C LEU A 81 1.63 6.18 17.58
N GLU A 82 0.55 6.49 16.87
CA GLU A 82 -0.81 6.68 17.39
C GLU A 82 -1.71 5.58 16.80
N ILE A 83 -2.61 5.02 17.62
CA ILE A 83 -3.62 4.06 17.17
C ILE A 83 -4.98 4.75 17.12
N VAL A 84 -5.75 4.51 16.07
CA VAL A 84 -7.05 5.14 15.81
C VAL A 84 -8.12 4.07 15.55
N ASP A 85 -9.15 4.03 16.39
CA ASP A 85 -10.37 3.26 16.13
C ASP A 85 -11.34 4.11 15.29
N VAL A 86 -11.24 3.97 13.97
CA VAL A 86 -11.99 4.83 13.05
C VAL A 86 -13.48 4.48 13.03
N CYS A 87 -13.83 3.21 13.18
CA CYS A 87 -15.22 2.77 13.12
C CYS A 87 -16.00 3.27 14.33
N SER A 88 -15.43 3.13 15.53
CA SER A 88 -16.10 3.60 16.75
C SER A 88 -16.25 5.13 16.76
N ASP A 89 -15.25 5.88 16.25
CA ASP A 89 -15.33 7.34 16.12
C ASP A 89 -16.42 7.78 15.12
N LEU A 90 -16.51 7.12 13.98
CA LEU A 90 -17.53 7.44 12.96
C LEU A 90 -18.95 7.03 13.38
N VAL A 91 -19.08 5.97 14.19
CA VAL A 91 -20.37 5.56 14.78
C VAL A 91 -20.78 6.53 15.90
N GLU A 92 -19.90 6.87 16.84
CA GLU A 92 -20.21 7.81 17.92
C GLU A 92 -20.55 9.21 17.37
N SER A 93 -19.88 9.65 16.32
CA SER A 93 -20.17 10.93 15.65
C SER A 93 -21.42 10.90 14.75
N GLY A 94 -22.07 9.74 14.58
CA GLY A 94 -23.28 9.59 13.76
C GLY A 94 -23.04 9.71 12.25
N LYS A 95 -21.79 9.60 11.79
CA LYS A 95 -21.44 9.64 10.37
C LYS A 95 -21.67 8.30 9.67
N LEU A 96 -21.59 7.21 10.42
CA LEU A 96 -21.92 5.86 9.99
C LEU A 96 -22.78 5.18 11.05
N ASP A 97 -23.66 4.28 10.64
CA ASP A 97 -24.24 3.30 11.56
C ASP A 97 -23.27 2.12 11.77
N GLU A 98 -23.48 1.35 12.84
CA GLU A 98 -22.59 0.26 13.22
C GLU A 98 -22.53 -0.85 12.16
N GLU A 99 -23.65 -1.16 11.50
CA GLU A 99 -23.70 -2.20 10.45
C GLU A 99 -22.87 -1.78 9.25
N THR A 100 -23.05 -0.55 8.75
CA THR A 100 -22.22 0.00 7.67
C THR A 100 -20.74 0.04 8.07
N ALA A 101 -20.42 0.43 9.30
CA ALA A 101 -19.03 0.50 9.78
C ALA A 101 -18.33 -0.87 9.78
N LYS A 102 -19.02 -1.97 10.11
CA LYS A 102 -18.44 -3.33 10.07
C LYS A 102 -17.95 -3.74 8.68
N HIS A 103 -18.56 -3.22 7.60
CA HIS A 103 -18.13 -3.47 6.23
C HIS A 103 -16.82 -2.78 5.83
N PHE A 104 -16.25 -1.94 6.70
CA PHE A 104 -14.93 -1.34 6.51
C PHE A 104 -13.78 -2.17 7.07
N ARG A 105 -14.04 -3.27 7.80
CA ARG A 105 -12.98 -4.22 8.17
C ARG A 105 -12.30 -4.77 6.90
N SER A 106 -11.05 -5.20 7.03
CA SER A 106 -10.20 -5.64 5.91
C SER A 106 -9.81 -4.47 4.98
N TRP A 107 -9.78 -4.65 3.66
CA TRP A 107 -9.20 -3.72 2.68
C TRP A 107 -9.81 -2.32 2.69
N TRP A 108 -11.12 -2.20 2.90
CA TRP A 108 -11.86 -0.94 2.80
C TRP A 108 -11.55 0.06 3.92
N ILE A 109 -10.87 -0.36 5.00
CA ILE A 109 -10.44 0.56 6.05
C ILE A 109 -9.44 1.60 5.52
N LYS A 110 -8.67 1.29 4.47
CA LYS A 110 -7.65 2.18 3.91
C LYS A 110 -8.23 3.51 3.38
N PRO A 111 -9.22 3.52 2.47
CA PRO A 111 -9.84 4.77 2.05
C PRO A 111 -10.59 5.46 3.19
N LEU A 112 -11.14 4.71 4.14
CA LEU A 112 -11.74 5.28 5.36
C LEU A 112 -10.70 6.00 6.21
N ALA A 113 -9.51 5.43 6.37
CA ALA A 113 -8.39 5.99 7.11
C ALA A 113 -7.86 7.27 6.46
N LEU A 114 -7.67 7.25 5.14
CA LEU A 114 -7.30 8.44 4.36
C LEU A 114 -8.33 9.56 4.55
N TYR A 115 -9.62 9.26 4.44
CA TYR A 115 -10.67 10.24 4.66
C TYR A 115 -10.67 10.78 6.10
N HIS A 116 -10.50 9.89 7.09
CA HIS A 116 -10.64 10.20 8.51
C HIS A 116 -9.45 10.96 9.13
N THR A 117 -8.21 10.66 8.71
CA THR A 117 -7.02 11.23 9.37
C THR A 117 -7.02 12.75 9.43
N ASP A 118 -6.51 13.28 10.53
CA ASP A 118 -6.31 14.71 10.77
C ASP A 118 -5.01 15.23 10.15
N ALA A 119 -4.18 14.36 9.60
CA ALA A 119 -3.00 14.76 8.85
C ALA A 119 -3.38 15.40 7.51
N SER A 120 -2.58 16.38 7.09
CA SER A 120 -2.75 17.10 5.83
C SER A 120 -2.14 16.33 4.66
N GLU A 121 -0.89 15.90 4.81
CA GLU A 121 -0.12 15.16 3.81
C GLU A 121 -0.01 13.69 4.25
N VAL A 122 -0.88 12.87 3.70
CA VAL A 122 -1.05 11.46 4.06
C VAL A 122 -0.25 10.58 3.11
N MET A 123 0.46 9.61 3.67
CA MET A 123 1.07 8.50 2.94
C MET A 123 0.50 7.20 3.48
N LEU A 124 -0.40 6.57 2.74
CA LEU A 124 -0.95 5.27 3.07
C LEU A 124 -0.04 4.19 2.50
N LEU A 125 0.36 3.23 3.35
CA LEU A 125 1.24 2.13 2.98
C LEU A 125 0.60 0.79 3.38
N ASP A 126 0.95 -0.26 2.65
CA ASP A 126 0.63 -1.62 3.06
C ASP A 126 1.68 -2.14 4.03
N VAL A 127 1.25 -2.98 4.97
CA VAL A 127 2.13 -3.49 6.02
C VAL A 127 3.21 -4.44 5.51
N ASP A 128 3.01 -5.01 4.32
CA ASP A 128 3.93 -5.91 3.62
C ASP A 128 4.80 -5.19 2.56
N ASP A 129 4.83 -3.86 2.59
CA ASP A 129 5.79 -3.09 1.81
C ASP A 129 7.21 -3.24 2.38
N MET A 130 8.17 -3.29 1.44
CA MET A 130 9.60 -3.21 1.70
C MET A 130 10.19 -2.11 0.82
N PHE A 131 10.69 -1.05 1.47
CA PHE A 131 11.28 0.11 0.80
C PHE A 131 12.80 0.02 0.77
N MET A 132 13.39 0.56 -0.30
CA MET A 132 14.84 0.69 -0.47
C MET A 132 15.43 1.94 0.17
N ARG A 133 14.57 2.92 0.48
CA ARG A 133 14.88 4.22 1.11
C ARG A 133 13.65 4.79 1.81
N ASP A 134 13.83 5.82 2.64
CA ASP A 134 12.71 6.51 3.29
C ASP A 134 11.68 7.00 2.26
N PRO A 135 10.43 6.48 2.27
CA PRO A 135 9.41 6.87 1.29
C PRO A 135 8.97 8.33 1.41
N ALA A 136 9.30 9.04 2.50
CA ALA A 136 9.03 10.47 2.64
C ALA A 136 9.64 11.30 1.49
N VAL A 137 10.66 10.79 0.79
CA VAL A 137 11.19 11.38 -0.44
C VAL A 137 10.11 11.63 -1.50
N LEU A 138 9.06 10.81 -1.56
CA LEU A 138 8.01 10.94 -2.57
C LEU A 138 7.32 12.31 -2.51
N ARG A 139 7.21 12.90 -1.31
CA ARG A 139 6.66 14.26 -1.13
C ARG A 139 7.52 15.36 -1.76
N THR A 140 8.76 15.06 -2.11
CA THR A 140 9.70 16.01 -2.74
C THR A 140 9.73 15.87 -4.27
N THR A 141 9.05 14.88 -4.84
CA THR A 141 8.98 14.68 -6.29
C THR A 141 8.12 15.76 -6.95
N GLU A 142 8.44 16.10 -8.20
CA GLU A 142 7.72 17.14 -8.94
C GLU A 142 6.25 16.75 -9.18
N GLY A 143 5.96 15.46 -9.38
CA GLY A 143 4.60 14.94 -9.46
C GLY A 143 3.78 15.28 -8.22
N TYR A 144 4.28 14.93 -7.03
CA TYR A 144 3.62 15.23 -5.77
C TYR A 144 3.50 16.74 -5.50
N LYS A 145 4.57 17.52 -5.68
CA LYS A 145 4.50 18.98 -5.47
C LYS A 145 3.44 19.61 -6.37
N ARG A 146 3.38 19.19 -7.63
CA ARG A 146 2.43 19.72 -8.61
C ARG A 146 0.99 19.40 -8.29
N THR A 147 0.65 18.16 -7.92
CA THR A 147 -0.76 17.74 -7.80
C THR A 147 -1.22 17.52 -6.36
N GLY A 148 -0.29 17.34 -5.43
CA GLY A 148 -0.56 16.88 -4.07
C GLY A 148 -0.84 15.38 -4.00
N THR A 149 -0.59 14.62 -5.07
CA THR A 149 -0.87 13.18 -5.12
C THR A 149 0.28 12.38 -5.74
N THR A 150 0.37 11.11 -5.38
CA THR A 150 1.20 10.14 -6.09
C THR A 150 0.55 8.76 -5.97
N PHE A 151 0.20 8.20 -7.12
CA PHE A 151 -0.40 6.87 -7.29
C PHE A 151 0.51 5.99 -8.15
N PHE A 152 0.37 4.67 -8.05
CA PHE A 152 1.20 3.69 -8.76
C PHE A 152 0.31 2.61 -9.42
N TYR A 153 0.78 2.00 -10.50
CA TYR A 153 0.01 0.98 -11.21
C TYR A 153 0.21 -0.43 -10.65
N ASP A 154 -0.84 -1.09 -10.20
CA ASP A 154 -0.81 -2.44 -9.61
C ASP A 154 -0.82 -3.56 -10.68
N ARG A 155 -1.28 -3.26 -11.91
CA ARG A 155 -1.54 -4.28 -12.94
C ARG A 155 -1.14 -3.85 -14.35
N VAL A 156 -0.88 -4.86 -15.19
CA VAL A 156 -0.68 -4.73 -16.63
C VAL A 156 -2.04 -4.53 -17.32
N LEU A 157 -2.15 -3.52 -18.19
CA LEU A 157 -3.35 -3.35 -19.02
C LEU A 157 -3.31 -4.28 -20.23
N PRO A 158 -4.43 -4.89 -20.61
CA PRO A 158 -4.58 -5.52 -21.92
C PRO A 158 -4.69 -4.52 -23.09
N SER A 159 -4.75 -3.20 -22.85
CA SER A 159 -5.03 -2.20 -23.91
C SER A 159 -4.30 -0.86 -23.71
N ASP A 160 -4.13 -0.13 -24.82
CA ASP A 160 -3.45 1.18 -24.90
C ASP A 160 -4.38 2.38 -24.59
N HIS A 161 -5.58 2.13 -24.07
CA HIS A 161 -6.57 3.18 -23.86
C HIS A 161 -6.29 3.97 -22.58
N PHE A 162 -5.88 5.23 -22.74
CA PHE A 162 -5.79 6.21 -21.67
C PHE A 162 -7.16 6.79 -21.32
N PHE A 163 -7.38 7.06 -20.03
CA PHE A 163 -8.63 7.57 -19.45
C PHE A 163 -9.05 8.99 -19.88
N ASN A 164 -8.30 9.61 -20.79
CA ASN A 164 -8.58 10.96 -21.30
C ASN A 164 -9.26 10.93 -22.68
N HIS A 165 -9.76 9.78 -23.14
CA HIS A 165 -10.39 9.67 -24.46
C HIS A 165 -11.90 9.96 -24.40
N LYS A 166 -12.40 10.86 -25.26
CA LYS A 166 -13.84 11.11 -25.41
C LYS A 166 -14.47 10.03 -26.30
N MET A 167 -15.60 9.46 -25.88
CA MET A 167 -16.35 8.47 -26.68
C MET A 167 -17.32 9.13 -27.68
N GLU A 168 -17.58 8.42 -28.79
CA GLU A 168 -18.42 8.87 -29.91
C GLU A 168 -19.94 8.83 -29.61
N ASN A 169 -20.38 8.19 -28.52
CA ASN A 169 -21.79 7.76 -28.35
C ASN A 169 -22.67 8.61 -27.41
N ASN A 170 -22.27 9.84 -27.06
CA ASN A 170 -23.08 10.79 -26.26
C ASN A 170 -23.51 10.31 -24.84
N ILE A 171 -23.03 9.16 -24.36
CA ILE A 171 -23.08 8.75 -22.95
C ILE A 171 -22.01 9.57 -22.21
N SER A 172 -22.30 10.04 -21.00
CA SER A 172 -21.26 10.74 -20.23
C SER A 172 -20.10 9.77 -20.02
N TYR A 173 -18.87 10.21 -20.34
CA TYR A 173 -17.67 9.39 -20.16
C TYR A 173 -17.59 8.82 -18.74
N LEU A 174 -18.09 9.58 -17.77
CA LEU A 174 -18.19 9.21 -16.38
C LEU A 174 -19.12 8.01 -16.12
N GLU A 175 -20.26 7.93 -16.79
CA GLU A 175 -21.22 6.84 -16.63
C GLU A 175 -20.76 5.56 -17.33
N HIS A 176 -20.05 5.69 -18.46
CA HIS A 176 -19.35 4.57 -19.08
C HIS A 176 -18.19 4.07 -18.21
N VAL A 177 -17.41 5.00 -17.65
CA VAL A 177 -16.31 4.69 -16.73
C VAL A 177 -16.87 3.97 -15.49
N LEU A 178 -17.85 4.55 -14.79
CA LEU A 178 -18.42 4.01 -13.54
C LEU A 178 -19.06 2.62 -13.65
N HIS A 179 -19.70 2.30 -14.77
CA HIS A 179 -20.51 1.07 -14.86
C HIS A 179 -20.00 0.02 -15.86
N ASN A 180 -19.13 0.40 -16.81
CA ASN A 180 -18.72 -0.50 -17.89
C ASN A 180 -17.20 -0.60 -18.06
N PHE A 181 -16.42 0.19 -17.33
CA PHE A 181 -14.97 0.14 -17.44
C PHE A 181 -14.40 -1.01 -16.62
N ASP A 182 -13.44 -1.73 -17.19
CA ASP A 182 -12.68 -2.76 -16.48
C ASP A 182 -11.69 -2.12 -15.50
N TYR A 183 -12.22 -1.66 -14.37
CA TYR A 183 -11.45 -1.05 -13.29
C TYR A 183 -10.35 -1.94 -12.75
N ALA A 184 -10.54 -3.27 -12.81
CA ALA A 184 -9.53 -4.25 -12.38
C ALA A 184 -8.25 -4.14 -13.21
N SER A 185 -8.26 -3.47 -14.37
CA SER A 185 -7.07 -3.30 -15.20
C SER A 185 -6.18 -2.11 -14.76
N ILE A 186 -6.69 -1.21 -13.91
CA ILE A 186 -6.01 0.07 -13.58
C ILE A 186 -5.33 0.06 -12.21
N GLY A 187 -5.82 -0.77 -11.27
CA GLY A 187 -5.56 -0.79 -9.82
C GLY A 187 -4.41 0.08 -9.29
N ASP A 188 -4.65 0.84 -8.22
CA ASP A 188 -3.59 1.55 -7.50
C ASP A 188 -2.78 0.58 -6.62
N SER A 189 -1.51 0.89 -6.39
CA SER A 189 -0.62 0.04 -5.60
C SER A 189 -0.75 0.30 -4.10
N SER A 190 -0.08 -0.54 -3.32
CA SER A 190 0.15 -0.46 -1.87
C SER A 190 0.54 0.91 -1.30
N VAL A 191 1.05 1.85 -2.12
CA VAL A 191 1.52 3.17 -1.70
C VAL A 191 0.67 4.27 -2.32
N VAL A 192 -0.01 5.04 -1.48
CA VAL A 192 -0.90 6.14 -1.89
C VAL A 192 -0.51 7.43 -1.16
N LEU A 193 -0.20 8.49 -1.89
CA LEU A 193 0.07 9.80 -1.30
C LEU A 193 -1.00 10.82 -1.66
N VAL A 194 -1.49 11.56 -0.67
CA VAL A 194 -2.53 12.59 -0.84
C VAL A 194 -2.30 13.77 0.12
N ASP A 195 -2.26 14.97 -0.44
CA ASP A 195 -2.36 16.25 0.28
C ASP A 195 -3.83 16.70 0.36
N LYS A 196 -4.46 16.39 1.50
CA LYS A 196 -5.86 16.67 1.78
C LYS A 196 -6.20 18.16 1.81
N THR A 197 -5.21 19.05 1.96
CA THR A 197 -5.46 20.51 1.92
C THR A 197 -5.87 20.97 0.52
N ARG A 198 -5.59 20.14 -0.50
CA ARG A 198 -5.84 20.41 -1.92
C ARG A 198 -6.90 19.48 -2.52
N SER A 199 -7.25 18.40 -1.83
CA SER A 199 -8.15 17.34 -2.32
C SER A 199 -9.60 17.49 -1.86
N GLY A 200 -10.08 18.69 -1.53
CA GLY A 200 -11.37 18.88 -0.85
C GLY A 200 -12.60 18.26 -1.56
N GLN A 201 -12.68 18.34 -2.89
CA GLN A 201 -13.79 17.71 -3.64
C GLN A 201 -13.54 16.22 -3.85
N ALA A 202 -12.30 15.81 -4.13
CA ALA A 202 -11.92 14.41 -4.22
C ALA A 202 -12.22 13.64 -2.92
N MET A 203 -11.97 14.23 -1.74
CA MET A 203 -12.30 13.59 -0.46
C MET A 203 -13.81 13.42 -0.25
N LYS A 204 -14.65 14.32 -0.78
CA LYS A 204 -16.12 14.14 -0.77
C LYS A 204 -16.54 13.04 -1.74
N ALA A 205 -15.93 12.99 -2.93
CA ALA A 205 -16.17 11.92 -3.89
C ALA A 205 -15.73 10.56 -3.32
N LEU A 206 -14.57 10.49 -2.66
CA LEU A 206 -14.08 9.30 -1.98
C LEU A 206 -15.06 8.83 -0.92
N TRP A 207 -15.53 9.75 -0.06
CA TRP A 207 -16.54 9.42 0.95
C TRP A 207 -17.82 8.86 0.32
N TRP A 208 -18.33 9.50 -0.73
CA TRP A 208 -19.51 9.02 -1.44
C TRP A 208 -19.28 7.65 -2.08
N LEU A 209 -18.14 7.44 -2.73
CA LEU A 209 -17.77 6.15 -3.34
C LEU A 209 -17.80 5.02 -2.30
N ILE A 210 -17.16 5.22 -1.15
CA ILE A 210 -16.98 4.14 -0.16
C ILE A 210 -18.20 3.95 0.75
N THR A 211 -19.11 4.92 0.87
CA THR A 211 -20.27 4.86 1.78
C THR A 211 -21.64 4.79 1.09
N LYS A 212 -21.72 5.13 -0.20
CA LYS A 212 -22.97 5.11 -0.97
C LYS A 212 -22.83 4.23 -2.19
N GLU A 213 -21.92 4.58 -3.10
CA GLU A 213 -21.82 3.91 -4.41
C GLU A 213 -21.54 2.42 -4.24
N ARG A 214 -20.51 2.08 -3.46
CA ARG A 214 -20.13 0.69 -3.13
C ARG A 214 -21.29 -0.17 -2.60
N PHE A 215 -22.24 0.42 -1.88
CA PHE A 215 -23.35 -0.33 -1.26
C PHE A 215 -24.60 -0.37 -2.13
N GLN A 216 -24.71 0.52 -3.12
CA GLN A 216 -25.86 0.61 -4.02
C GLN A 216 -25.60 -0.08 -5.36
N ASN A 217 -24.35 -0.09 -5.80
CA ASN A 217 -23.91 -0.66 -7.07
C ASN A 217 -22.66 -1.52 -6.87
N GLU A 218 -22.45 -2.48 -7.76
CA GLU A 218 -21.17 -3.15 -7.87
C GLU A 218 -20.16 -2.19 -8.52
N PHE A 219 -19.41 -1.49 -7.67
CA PHE A 219 -18.37 -0.55 -8.08
C PHE A 219 -17.01 -1.03 -7.57
N SER A 220 -16.12 -1.37 -8.51
CA SER A 220 -14.77 -1.91 -8.29
C SER A 220 -14.70 -3.31 -7.64
N TYR A 221 -13.56 -3.96 -7.82
CA TYR A 221 -13.18 -5.20 -7.14
C TYR A 221 -12.53 -4.96 -5.76
N GLY A 222 -12.24 -3.70 -5.40
CA GLY A 222 -11.55 -3.38 -4.15
C GLY A 222 -11.47 -1.88 -3.83
N ASP A 223 -10.71 -1.59 -2.77
CA ASP A 223 -10.46 -0.25 -2.24
C ASP A 223 -9.53 0.60 -3.13
N LYS A 224 -8.63 -0.07 -3.87
CA LYS A 224 -7.52 0.53 -4.63
C LYS A 224 -7.98 1.56 -5.65
N GLU A 225 -9.09 1.32 -6.34
CA GLU A 225 -9.59 2.21 -7.40
C GLU A 225 -10.30 3.44 -6.85
N ALA A 226 -10.80 3.37 -5.61
CA ALA A 226 -11.53 4.47 -5.00
C ALA A 226 -10.65 5.73 -4.83
N PHE A 227 -9.33 5.55 -4.64
CA PHE A 227 -8.38 6.65 -4.46
C PHE A 227 -8.34 7.55 -5.69
N TRP A 228 -7.80 7.09 -6.80
CA TRP A 228 -7.66 7.90 -8.01
C TRP A 228 -9.00 8.25 -8.65
N LEU A 229 -9.99 7.36 -8.60
CA LEU A 229 -11.30 7.66 -9.18
C LEU A 229 -11.98 8.82 -8.47
N SER A 230 -11.77 8.98 -7.16
CA SER A 230 -12.29 10.13 -6.45
C SER A 230 -11.78 11.46 -7.00
N PHE A 231 -10.53 11.51 -7.48
CA PHE A 231 -9.95 12.68 -8.12
C PHE A 231 -10.50 12.89 -9.53
N GLU A 232 -10.66 11.81 -10.30
CA GLU A 232 -11.27 11.83 -11.63
C GLU A 232 -12.71 12.37 -11.57
N LEU A 233 -13.55 11.83 -10.67
CA LEU A 233 -14.92 12.28 -10.42
C LEU A 233 -14.98 13.76 -10.01
N ALA A 234 -14.01 14.19 -9.19
CA ALA A 234 -13.91 15.56 -8.73
C ALA A 234 -13.29 16.52 -9.77
N LYS A 235 -12.85 16.00 -10.93
CA LYS A 235 -12.11 16.74 -11.97
C LYS A 235 -10.91 17.50 -11.40
N GLN A 236 -10.24 16.90 -10.43
CA GLN A 236 -9.03 17.45 -9.82
C GLN A 236 -7.81 16.77 -10.44
N GLU A 237 -6.78 17.56 -10.78
CA GLU A 237 -5.54 17.01 -11.29
C GLU A 237 -4.92 16.05 -10.27
N TYR A 238 -4.47 14.89 -10.75
CA TYR A 238 -3.74 13.89 -9.96
C TYR A 238 -2.52 13.38 -10.73
N PHE A 239 -1.62 12.71 -10.02
CA PHE A 239 -0.38 12.20 -10.59
C PHE A 239 -0.26 10.70 -10.34
N PHE A 240 -0.14 9.95 -11.42
CA PHE A 240 0.38 8.58 -11.41
C PHE A 240 1.88 8.60 -11.74
N SER A 241 2.61 7.65 -11.17
CA SER A 241 3.97 7.33 -11.62
C SER A 241 4.01 7.17 -13.15
N PRO A 242 5.00 7.75 -13.85
CA PRO A 242 5.15 7.55 -15.29
C PRO A 242 5.56 6.11 -15.65
N TRP A 243 5.92 5.31 -14.64
CA TRP A 243 6.41 3.96 -14.78
C TRP A 243 5.30 2.94 -14.50
N GLY A 244 5.25 1.91 -15.34
CA GLY A 244 4.37 0.77 -15.14
C GLY A 244 4.79 -0.11 -13.97
N VAL A 245 3.98 -1.12 -13.70
CA VAL A 245 4.28 -2.16 -12.70
C VAL A 245 5.57 -2.90 -13.06
N SER A 246 6.35 -3.26 -12.04
CA SER A 246 7.47 -4.21 -12.13
C SER A 246 7.21 -5.36 -11.18
N VAL A 247 7.95 -6.47 -11.29
CA VAL A 247 7.89 -7.56 -10.31
C VAL A 247 9.28 -8.05 -9.96
N ILE A 248 9.43 -8.54 -8.73
CA ILE A 248 10.62 -9.27 -8.28
C ILE A 248 10.41 -10.77 -8.50
N ASP A 249 11.47 -11.51 -8.82
CA ASP A 249 11.39 -12.95 -9.01
C ASP A 249 10.95 -13.70 -7.73
N SER A 250 9.78 -14.34 -7.77
CA SER A 250 9.27 -15.17 -6.65
C SER A 250 9.42 -16.68 -6.90
N SER A 251 9.67 -17.09 -8.15
CA SER A 251 9.76 -18.49 -8.53
C SER A 251 11.15 -19.07 -8.26
N THR A 252 11.18 -20.26 -7.66
CA THR A 252 12.40 -21.08 -7.51
C THR A 252 12.46 -22.11 -8.65
N ASN A 253 13.50 -22.96 -8.72
CA ASN A 253 13.61 -24.03 -9.73
C ASN A 253 14.01 -23.60 -11.17
N ASN A 254 15.10 -22.85 -11.30
CA ASN A 254 15.68 -22.44 -12.59
C ASN A 254 14.73 -21.61 -13.47
N ASP A 255 13.74 -20.95 -12.87
CA ASP A 255 12.75 -20.10 -13.56
C ASP A 255 13.43 -19.04 -14.42
N LEU A 256 14.34 -18.26 -13.82
CA LEU A 256 15.17 -17.27 -14.54
C LEU A 256 15.99 -17.86 -15.70
N GLN A 257 16.40 -19.13 -15.63
CA GLN A 257 17.13 -19.76 -16.74
C GLN A 257 16.19 -20.12 -17.89
N ARG A 258 14.94 -20.50 -17.57
CA ARG A 258 13.92 -20.89 -18.55
C ARG A 258 13.16 -19.69 -19.13
N HIS A 259 13.04 -18.62 -18.34
CA HIS A 259 12.21 -17.44 -18.59
C HIS A 259 13.02 -16.16 -18.35
N ASN A 260 14.20 -16.06 -18.98
CA ASN A 260 15.17 -14.98 -18.71
C ASN A 260 14.70 -13.55 -19.08
N ASP A 261 13.54 -13.43 -19.73
CA ASP A 261 12.94 -12.16 -20.12
C ASP A 261 11.53 -11.93 -19.53
N SER A 262 11.10 -12.79 -18.61
CA SER A 262 9.76 -12.75 -18.02
C SER A 262 9.83 -13.12 -16.55
N LEU A 263 9.27 -12.27 -15.69
CA LEU A 263 9.29 -12.51 -14.24
C LEU A 263 7.87 -12.63 -13.71
N CYS A 264 7.71 -13.47 -12.69
CA CYS A 264 6.49 -13.60 -11.92
C CYS A 264 6.83 -13.41 -10.45
N GLY A 265 6.09 -12.55 -9.76
CA GLY A 265 6.27 -12.40 -8.32
C GLY A 265 5.66 -11.16 -7.70
N SER A 266 6.27 -10.71 -6.60
CA SER A 266 5.79 -9.57 -5.81
C SER A 266 5.92 -8.26 -6.59
N ILE A 267 4.87 -7.43 -6.51
CA ILE A 267 4.74 -6.18 -7.25
C ILE A 267 5.76 -5.16 -6.75
N ALA A 268 6.44 -4.50 -7.67
CA ALA A 268 7.53 -3.59 -7.39
C ALA A 268 7.40 -2.30 -8.20
N HIS A 269 7.93 -1.23 -7.63
CA HIS A 269 7.91 0.10 -8.22
C HIS A 269 9.25 0.81 -8.12
N TYR A 270 9.54 1.60 -9.15
CA TYR A 270 10.64 2.54 -9.20
C TYR A 270 10.19 3.92 -8.74
N MET A 271 11.16 4.78 -8.41
CA MET A 271 10.92 6.18 -8.12
C MET A 271 10.15 6.86 -9.27
N PRO A 272 9.08 7.63 -8.98
CA PRO A 272 8.21 8.21 -9.99
C PRO A 272 8.80 9.51 -10.57
N VAL A 273 10.06 9.45 -11.00
CA VAL A 273 10.82 10.53 -11.61
C VAL A 273 11.40 10.05 -12.94
N GLU A 274 11.53 10.96 -13.91
CA GLU A 274 12.04 10.70 -15.26
C GLU A 274 13.56 10.84 -15.36
N ASP A 275 14.29 10.38 -14.35
CA ASP A 275 15.76 10.40 -14.33
C ASP A 275 16.34 9.30 -15.22
N GLU A 276 17.57 9.48 -15.71
CA GLU A 276 18.24 8.50 -16.58
C GLU A 276 18.45 7.15 -15.89
N GLU A 277 18.95 7.17 -14.64
CA GLU A 277 19.17 5.97 -13.85
C GLU A 277 17.89 5.51 -13.12
N PRO A 278 17.46 4.25 -13.28
CA PRO A 278 16.29 3.73 -12.58
C PRO A 278 16.59 3.48 -11.11
N GLU A 279 15.94 4.24 -10.23
CA GLU A 279 16.02 4.01 -8.78
C GLU A 279 14.87 3.11 -8.30
N PHE A 280 15.20 1.91 -7.83
CA PHE A 280 14.22 0.98 -7.26
C PHE A 280 13.71 1.52 -5.90
N LEU A 281 12.39 1.68 -5.76
CA LEU A 281 11.78 2.31 -4.59
C LEU A 281 11.25 1.28 -3.59
N TYR A 282 10.32 0.42 -3.98
CA TYR A 282 9.70 -0.53 -3.06
C TYR A 282 9.13 -1.76 -3.76
N VAL A 283 8.98 -2.85 -3.01
CA VAL A 283 8.22 -4.05 -3.37
C VAL A 283 7.13 -4.31 -2.34
N ASN A 284 5.93 -4.61 -2.81
CA ASN A 284 4.80 -5.09 -2.04
C ASN A 284 4.72 -6.60 -2.16
N GLY A 285 4.92 -7.31 -1.05
CA GLY A 285 4.89 -8.77 -1.09
C GLY A 285 4.97 -9.43 0.27
N LYS A 286 3.82 -9.84 0.80
CA LYS A 286 3.73 -10.70 1.99
C LYS A 286 4.66 -11.92 1.93
N ALA A 287 4.79 -12.54 0.76
CA ALA A 287 5.66 -13.71 0.51
C ALA A 287 7.16 -13.38 0.49
N LEU A 288 7.57 -12.12 0.61
CA LEU A 288 8.96 -11.79 0.94
C LEU A 288 9.24 -11.99 2.43
N LEU A 289 8.25 -11.85 3.29
CA LEU A 289 8.43 -11.85 4.75
C LEU A 289 7.94 -13.15 5.40
N ASP A 290 6.80 -13.67 4.94
CA ASP A 290 6.16 -14.86 5.50
C ASP A 290 6.29 -16.05 4.52
N PRO A 291 7.01 -17.13 4.88
CA PRO A 291 7.07 -18.35 4.08
C PRO A 291 5.72 -19.05 3.90
N PHE A 292 4.73 -18.66 4.69
CA PHE A 292 3.38 -19.20 4.73
C PHE A 292 2.35 -18.10 4.42
N ALA A 293 2.59 -17.28 3.38
CA ALA A 293 1.76 -16.11 3.05
C ALA A 293 0.25 -16.43 2.91
N GLU A 294 -0.10 -17.56 2.31
CA GLU A 294 -1.48 -18.08 2.16
C GLU A 294 -1.91 -19.05 3.27
N GLY A 295 -1.06 -19.23 4.29
CA GLY A 295 -1.23 -20.20 5.37
C GLY A 295 -0.74 -21.62 5.02
N LEU A 296 -0.53 -22.42 6.07
CA LEU A 296 0.01 -23.79 6.00
C LEU A 296 -0.84 -24.77 5.18
N THR A 297 -2.13 -24.51 5.04
CA THR A 297 -3.07 -25.41 4.37
C THR A 297 -3.16 -25.17 2.86
N SER A 298 -2.65 -24.04 2.37
CA SER A 298 -2.88 -23.55 1.00
C SER A 298 -1.64 -23.64 0.10
N HIS A 299 -0.54 -24.25 0.59
CA HIS A 299 0.74 -24.30 -0.14
C HIS A 299 0.66 -24.93 -1.52
N HIS A 300 -0.25 -25.89 -1.73
CA HIS A 300 -0.35 -26.61 -2.99
C HIS A 300 -1.21 -25.88 -4.04
N THR A 301 -1.87 -24.78 -3.67
CA THR A 301 -2.76 -23.98 -4.55
C THR A 301 -2.34 -22.52 -4.65
N ALA A 302 -1.18 -22.17 -4.11
CA ALA A 302 -0.69 -20.81 -4.02
C ALA A 302 -0.28 -20.28 -5.41
N THR A 303 -0.67 -19.05 -5.75
CA THR A 303 -0.29 -18.37 -6.99
C THR A 303 1.20 -17.97 -6.97
N THR A 304 1.77 -17.58 -8.12
CA THR A 304 3.21 -17.39 -8.27
C THR A 304 3.73 -16.18 -7.48
N ASN A 305 2.91 -15.13 -7.35
CA ASN A 305 3.20 -13.94 -6.53
C ASN A 305 3.24 -14.19 -5.03
N VAL A 306 2.75 -15.34 -4.57
CA VAL A 306 2.77 -15.75 -3.17
C VAL A 306 3.78 -16.88 -2.91
N LEU A 307 4.59 -17.23 -3.91
CA LEU A 307 5.72 -18.14 -3.72
C LEU A 307 6.82 -17.45 -2.92
N TYR A 308 7.23 -18.12 -1.84
CA TYR A 308 8.30 -17.63 -0.98
C TYR A 308 9.66 -17.87 -1.63
N ASN A 309 10.26 -16.79 -2.14
CA ASN A 309 11.66 -16.79 -2.56
C ASN A 309 12.56 -16.36 -1.39
N THR A 310 13.44 -17.26 -0.95
CA THR A 310 14.39 -16.96 0.13
C THR A 310 15.44 -15.94 -0.28
N ASN A 311 15.79 -15.86 -1.56
CA ASN A 311 16.82 -14.97 -2.07
C ASN A 311 16.50 -14.54 -3.50
N PRO A 312 15.50 -13.64 -3.68
CA PRO A 312 15.26 -13.04 -4.99
C PRO A 312 16.50 -12.28 -5.46
N THR A 313 16.71 -12.30 -6.77
CA THR A 313 17.94 -11.78 -7.40
C THR A 313 17.67 -10.79 -8.51
N HIS A 314 16.46 -10.77 -9.07
CA HIS A 314 16.10 -9.99 -10.24
C HIS A 314 14.78 -9.25 -10.06
N ILE A 315 14.69 -8.12 -10.75
CA ILE A 315 13.50 -7.28 -10.87
C ILE A 315 13.27 -6.98 -12.34
N SER A 316 12.02 -6.83 -12.75
CA SER A 316 11.70 -6.32 -14.08
C SER A 316 12.25 -4.90 -14.24
N PRO A 317 12.93 -4.58 -15.35
CA PRO A 317 13.45 -3.24 -15.61
C PRO A 317 12.38 -2.15 -15.52
N ARG A 318 12.81 -0.94 -15.16
CA ARG A 318 11.93 0.25 -15.19
C ARG A 318 11.46 0.51 -16.62
N GLN A 319 10.15 0.64 -16.77
CA GLN A 319 9.52 0.77 -18.08
C GLN A 319 8.23 1.58 -17.99
N LYS A 320 7.82 2.16 -19.11
CA LYS A 320 6.48 2.75 -19.25
C LYS A 320 5.42 1.64 -19.22
N ARG A 321 4.20 2.02 -18.85
CA ARG A 321 3.05 1.10 -18.89
C ARG A 321 2.88 0.54 -20.30
N ALA A 322 2.78 -0.78 -20.39
CA ALA A 322 2.54 -1.51 -21.63
C ALA A 322 1.81 -2.83 -21.30
N PRO A 323 1.11 -3.45 -22.26
CA PRO A 323 0.59 -4.81 -22.13
C PRO A 323 1.70 -5.85 -22.07
N ASN A 324 1.35 -7.07 -21.64
CA ASN A 324 2.26 -8.23 -21.66
C ASN A 324 2.73 -8.52 -23.09
N GLY A 325 4.05 -8.54 -23.28
CA GLY A 325 4.68 -8.68 -24.60
C GLY A 325 4.92 -10.12 -25.03
N GLU A 326 5.63 -10.26 -26.16
CA GLU A 326 6.23 -11.54 -26.58
C GLU A 326 7.37 -11.93 -25.64
N THR A 327 7.54 -13.24 -25.42
CA THR A 327 8.64 -13.81 -24.63
C THR A 327 9.42 -14.79 -25.46
N LYS A 328 10.72 -14.89 -25.20
CA LYS A 328 11.62 -15.93 -25.73
C LYS A 328 11.37 -17.29 -25.10
N SER A 329 10.58 -17.35 -24.04
CA SER A 329 10.19 -18.60 -23.38
C SER A 329 9.37 -19.50 -24.30
N GLY A 330 9.69 -20.79 -24.33
CA GLY A 330 8.87 -21.83 -24.97
C GLY A 330 7.65 -22.27 -24.14
N PHE A 331 7.35 -21.60 -23.03
CA PHE A 331 6.26 -21.96 -22.13
C PHE A 331 4.89 -21.65 -22.74
N ALA A 332 4.08 -22.69 -22.92
CA ALA A 332 2.75 -22.61 -23.53
C ALA A 332 1.60 -22.75 -22.53
N ASP A 333 1.86 -23.19 -21.29
CA ASP A 333 0.85 -23.55 -20.30
C ASP A 333 0.34 -22.33 -19.51
N GLY A 334 -0.21 -21.32 -20.20
CA GLY A 334 -0.97 -20.21 -19.60
C GLY A 334 -0.26 -19.42 -18.49
N TRP A 335 0.06 -18.16 -18.74
CA TRP A 335 0.77 -17.34 -17.75
C TRP A 335 -0.16 -16.88 -16.61
N PRO A 336 0.26 -16.99 -15.34
CA PRO A 336 -0.40 -16.31 -14.23
C PRO A 336 -0.50 -14.79 -14.46
N ASN A 337 -1.55 -14.16 -13.93
CA ASN A 337 -1.84 -12.73 -14.16
C ASN A 337 -0.79 -11.79 -13.54
N GLU A 338 -0.09 -12.27 -12.51
CA GLU A 338 1.00 -11.59 -11.83
C GLU A 338 2.34 -11.61 -12.61
N CYS A 339 2.39 -12.33 -13.73
CA CYS A 339 3.60 -12.44 -14.53
C CYS A 339 3.72 -11.28 -15.53
N LEU A 340 4.91 -10.67 -15.55
CA LEU A 340 5.33 -9.69 -16.52
C LEU A 340 6.11 -10.40 -17.63
N ARG A 341 5.42 -10.65 -18.74
CA ARG A 341 5.95 -11.38 -19.90
C ARG A 341 6.64 -10.46 -20.89
N GLY A 342 7.89 -10.77 -21.23
CA GLY A 342 8.68 -10.03 -22.23
C GLY A 342 9.24 -8.70 -21.75
N PHE A 343 9.13 -8.41 -20.46
CA PHE A 343 9.58 -7.14 -19.87
C PHE A 343 11.05 -7.15 -19.46
N GLY A 344 11.71 -8.31 -19.52
CA GLY A 344 13.11 -8.47 -19.14
C GLY A 344 13.31 -8.74 -17.65
N ALA A 345 14.56 -9.04 -17.30
CA ALA A 345 15.01 -9.24 -15.94
C ALA A 345 16.37 -8.55 -15.75
N THR A 346 16.50 -7.71 -14.73
CA THR A 346 17.75 -7.05 -14.34
C THR A 346 18.08 -7.36 -12.89
N PRO A 347 19.37 -7.42 -12.51
CA PRO A 347 19.75 -7.69 -11.13
C PRO A 347 19.16 -6.68 -10.14
N LEU A 348 18.74 -7.15 -8.97
CA LEU A 348 18.36 -6.29 -7.85
C LEU A 348 19.55 -5.49 -7.32
N PRO A 349 19.32 -4.32 -6.70
CA PRO A 349 20.37 -3.58 -6.01
C PRO A 349 21.09 -4.44 -4.96
N VAL A 350 22.41 -4.25 -4.84
CA VAL A 350 23.27 -5.05 -3.92
C VAL A 350 22.83 -4.96 -2.46
N ASN A 351 22.17 -3.87 -2.06
CA ASN A 351 21.64 -3.65 -0.72
C ASN A 351 20.25 -4.27 -0.49
N PHE A 352 19.62 -4.87 -1.50
CA PHE A 352 18.29 -5.49 -1.37
C PHE A 352 18.29 -6.65 -0.38
N ALA A 353 19.17 -7.64 -0.57
CA ALA A 353 19.23 -8.82 0.31
C ALA A 353 19.55 -8.45 1.78
N PRO A 354 20.52 -7.56 2.07
CA PRO A 354 20.71 -6.99 3.40
C PRO A 354 19.45 -6.37 4.04
N GLN A 355 18.69 -5.58 3.27
CA GLN A 355 17.47 -4.95 3.77
C GLN A 355 16.34 -5.97 3.97
N LEU A 356 16.16 -6.91 3.05
CA LEU A 356 15.19 -7.99 3.18
C LEU A 356 15.47 -8.84 4.44
N LEU A 357 16.74 -9.14 4.70
CA LEU A 357 17.15 -9.86 5.91
C LEU A 357 16.77 -9.08 7.18
N ARG A 358 17.05 -7.77 7.23
CA ARG A 358 16.66 -6.92 8.37
C ARG A 358 15.15 -6.92 8.58
N ARG A 359 14.39 -6.72 7.49
CA ARG A 359 12.92 -6.73 7.51
C ARG A 359 12.37 -8.06 8.02
N ARG A 360 12.94 -9.20 7.59
CA ARG A 360 12.59 -10.55 8.08
C ARG A 360 12.95 -10.76 9.55
N MET A 361 14.10 -10.29 10.01
CA MET A 361 14.48 -10.38 11.42
C MET A 361 13.51 -9.59 12.32
N PHE A 362 13.12 -8.39 11.91
CA PHE A 362 12.08 -7.63 12.61
C PHE A 362 10.74 -8.37 12.61
N TYR A 363 10.32 -8.91 11.47
CA TYR A 363 9.06 -9.64 11.35
C TYR A 363 9.04 -10.88 12.28
N MET A 364 10.10 -11.69 12.24
CA MET A 364 10.22 -12.89 13.09
C MET A 364 10.34 -12.52 14.56
N GLY A 365 11.12 -11.49 14.89
CA GLY A 365 11.23 -10.97 16.26
C GLY A 365 9.88 -10.52 16.82
N ALA A 366 9.07 -9.84 16.00
CA ALA A 366 7.72 -9.45 16.37
C ALA A 366 6.79 -10.67 16.53
N ARG A 367 6.82 -11.62 15.59
CA ARG A 367 6.02 -12.87 15.65
C ARG A 367 6.32 -13.70 16.90
N MET A 368 7.60 -13.77 17.30
CA MET A 368 8.06 -14.58 18.42
C MET A 368 8.00 -13.84 19.77
N GLY A 369 7.55 -12.58 19.80
CA GLY A 369 7.51 -11.79 21.03
C GLY A 369 8.90 -11.52 21.61
N VAL A 370 9.87 -11.18 20.75
CA VAL A 370 11.26 -10.85 21.10
C VAL A 370 11.54 -9.36 20.82
N PRO A 371 11.19 -8.43 21.72
CA PRO A 371 11.29 -6.99 21.47
C PRO A 371 12.71 -6.50 21.18
N GLY A 372 13.73 -7.19 21.73
CA GLY A 372 15.13 -6.85 21.49
C GLY A 372 15.51 -6.92 20.01
N ALA A 373 14.88 -7.81 19.23
CA ALA A 373 15.12 -7.92 17.79
C ALA A 373 14.73 -6.64 17.03
N LEU A 374 13.81 -5.83 17.57
CA LEU A 374 13.29 -4.62 16.94
C LEU A 374 14.13 -3.37 17.24
N GLN A 375 15.02 -3.43 18.23
CA GLN A 375 15.70 -2.23 18.75
C GLN A 375 16.87 -1.78 17.88
N ALA A 376 17.58 -2.71 17.25
CA ALA A 376 18.77 -2.42 16.47
C ALA A 376 18.46 -2.34 14.97
N CYS A 377 18.87 -1.24 14.34
CA CYS A 377 18.91 -1.12 12.90
C CYS A 377 20.15 -1.82 12.35
N TYR A 378 20.22 -3.14 12.52
CA TYR A 378 21.38 -3.97 12.17
C TYR A 378 21.99 -3.51 10.83
N PRO A 379 23.23 -2.99 10.82
CA PRO A 379 23.90 -2.63 9.58
C PRO A 379 24.38 -3.93 8.92
N PHE A 380 23.63 -4.40 7.93
CA PHE A 380 24.08 -5.45 7.05
C PHE A 380 24.85 -4.77 5.91
N ASN A 381 26.14 -4.51 6.13
CA ASN A 381 27.01 -4.09 5.04
C ASN A 381 27.26 -5.34 4.18
N GLY A 382 26.77 -5.30 2.94
CA GLY A 382 27.00 -6.35 1.93
C GLY A 382 28.46 -6.44 1.53
#